data_AF-A0A9R1W6N7-F1
#
_entry.id   AF-A0A9R1W6N7-F1
#
_cell.length_a   1.000
_cell.length_b   1.000
_cell.length_c   1.000
_cell.angle_alpha   90.00
_cell.angle_beta   90.00
_cell.angle_gamma   90.00
#
_symmetry.space_group_name_H-M   'P 1'
#
loop_
_entity.id
_entity.type
_entity.pdbx_description
1 polymer ?
#
loop_
_entity_poly.entity_id
_entity_poly.type
_entity_poly.pdbx_seq_one_letter_code
_entity_poly.pdbx_strand_id
1 'polypeptide(L)'
;MRWDSSSKSSQKMHHVDAIAVKSKRGNQVVVAASPPTEDAVVATDPLTKEDLVGYLASGCKPKENWRIGAEHEKFGFELKTLMPMTYGQIADLLNAISERFDWEDIMEGDNIIGLKQGKQSISLEPGGQFELSGAPLETLHQTCAEVNSHIYQVKAIAEEMGIGFIGIGFQPKLERNDIPIMPKGRYEIMRNYLILAR
;
A
#
# COMPACT_ATOMS: atom_id res chain seq x y z
N MET A 1 -17.83 -48.23 10.20
CA MET A 1 -19.11 -48.00 10.88
C MET A 1 -20.05 -47.35 9.90
N ARG A 2 -21.33 -47.71 9.98
CA ARG A 2 -22.40 -47.49 9.00
C ARG A 2 -22.59 -46.02 8.59
N TRP A 3 -22.88 -45.82 7.31
CA TRP A 3 -23.69 -44.74 6.78
C TRP A 3 -25.02 -44.64 7.55
N ASP A 4 -25.46 -43.42 7.83
CA ASP A 4 -26.89 -43.17 7.98
C ASP A 4 -27.29 -41.89 7.24
N SER A 5 -28.34 -42.04 6.45
CA SER A 5 -28.93 -41.09 5.56
C SER A 5 -30.27 -40.67 6.15
N SER A 6 -30.55 -39.37 6.25
CA SER A 6 -31.92 -38.90 6.44
C SER A 6 -32.17 -37.63 5.66
N SER A 7 -33.33 -37.64 5.02
CA SER A 7 -33.79 -36.73 3.99
C SER A 7 -35.12 -36.11 4.41
N LYS A 8 -35.50 -35.05 3.68
CA LYS A 8 -36.77 -34.28 3.68
C LYS A 8 -36.76 -33.11 4.68
N SER A 9 -37.25 -31.92 4.35
CA SER A 9 -38.33 -31.58 3.42
C SER A 9 -38.20 -30.17 2.84
N SER A 10 -38.65 -30.06 1.59
CA SER A 10 -38.88 -28.85 0.82
C SER A 10 -39.96 -27.95 1.43
N GLN A 11 -39.72 -26.65 1.50
CA GLN A 11 -40.76 -25.62 1.51
C GLN A 11 -40.55 -24.68 0.32
N LYS A 12 -41.49 -24.75 -0.62
CA LYS A 12 -41.69 -23.78 -1.70
C LYS A 12 -42.29 -22.52 -1.09
N MET A 13 -41.71 -21.35 -1.38
CA MET A 13 -42.37 -20.05 -1.21
C MET A 13 -42.62 -19.40 -2.56
N HIS A 14 -43.72 -18.67 -2.60
CA HIS A 14 -44.52 -18.33 -3.75
C HIS A 14 -43.88 -17.30 -4.70
N HIS A 15 -44.09 -17.55 -5.99
CA HIS A 15 -43.96 -16.59 -7.08
C HIS A 15 -44.98 -15.46 -6.86
N VAL A 16 -44.53 -14.21 -6.91
CA VAL A 16 -45.40 -13.04 -7.09
C VAL A 16 -44.82 -12.22 -8.23
N ASP A 17 -45.53 -12.21 -9.35
CA ASP A 17 -45.21 -11.42 -10.53
C ASP A 17 -45.46 -9.94 -10.25
N ALA A 18 -44.46 -9.09 -10.50
CA ALA A 18 -44.62 -7.64 -10.49
C ALA A 18 -44.30 -7.08 -11.88
N ILE A 19 -45.32 -6.41 -12.42
CA ILE A 19 -45.46 -5.83 -13.74
C ILE A 19 -44.36 -4.80 -14.04
N ALA A 20 -43.75 -4.93 -15.23
CA ALA A 20 -42.79 -3.96 -15.76
C ALA A 20 -43.49 -2.66 -16.19
N VAL A 21 -43.12 -1.54 -15.57
CA VAL A 21 -43.45 -0.19 -16.06
C VAL A 21 -42.16 0.47 -16.56
N LYS A 22 -42.09 0.72 -17.86
CA LYS A 22 -41.01 1.49 -18.49
C LYS A 22 -41.22 2.98 -18.20
N SER A 23 -40.25 3.62 -17.56
CA SER A 23 -40.08 5.07 -17.55
C SER A 23 -38.60 5.41 -17.66
N LYS A 24 -38.22 6.02 -18.78
CA LYS A 24 -36.88 6.58 -19.02
C LYS A 24 -36.77 7.92 -18.28
N ARG A 25 -35.78 8.07 -17.39
CA ARG A 25 -35.14 9.37 -17.04
C ARG A 25 -33.91 9.15 -16.14
N GLY A 26 -32.77 9.68 -16.60
CA GLY A 26 -31.60 10.10 -15.81
C GLY A 26 -30.93 9.08 -14.89
N ASN A 27 -29.79 8.52 -15.32
CA ASN A 27 -28.95 7.67 -14.47
C ASN A 27 -28.16 8.55 -13.47
N GLN A 28 -28.78 8.95 -12.36
CA GLN A 28 -28.08 9.38 -11.14
C GLN A 28 -27.88 8.14 -10.28
N VAL A 29 -26.64 7.66 -10.18
CA VAL A 29 -26.27 6.59 -9.27
C VAL A 29 -26.23 7.18 -7.86
N VAL A 30 -27.32 6.99 -7.11
CA VAL A 30 -27.32 7.19 -5.66
C VAL A 30 -26.61 5.99 -5.04
N VAL A 31 -25.42 6.20 -4.50
CA VAL A 31 -24.74 5.18 -3.69
C VAL A 31 -25.54 5.03 -2.41
N ALA A 32 -26.26 3.92 -2.27
CA ALA A 32 -26.95 3.59 -1.03
C ALA A 32 -25.89 3.30 0.04
N ALA A 33 -25.84 4.16 1.07
CA ALA A 33 -25.09 3.87 2.28
C ALA A 33 -25.66 2.60 2.93
N SER A 34 -24.77 1.72 3.41
CA SER A 34 -25.14 0.56 4.22
C SER A 34 -26.06 0.99 5.39
N PRO A 35 -27.02 0.15 5.81
CA PRO A 35 -27.87 0.45 6.95
C PRO A 35 -26.99 0.67 8.20
N PRO A 36 -27.32 1.66 9.06
CA PRO A 36 -26.55 1.92 10.27
C PRO A 36 -26.63 0.68 11.17
N THR A 37 -25.49 0.11 11.49
CA THR A 37 -25.37 -0.80 12.64
C THR A 37 -25.72 0.00 13.89
N GLU A 38 -26.56 -0.56 14.78
CA GLU A 38 -26.93 0.01 16.08
C GLU A 38 -25.76 0.03 17.09
N ASP A 39 -24.55 0.36 16.63
CA ASP A 39 -23.49 0.75 17.55
C ASP A 39 -23.76 2.18 17.97
N ALA A 40 -23.98 2.40 19.26
CA ALA A 40 -24.14 3.73 19.83
C ALA A 40 -22.95 4.59 19.39
N VAL A 41 -23.21 5.62 18.58
CA VAL A 41 -22.21 6.61 18.21
C VAL A 41 -21.79 7.30 19.50
N VAL A 42 -20.64 6.91 20.06
CA VAL A 42 -20.06 7.60 21.20
C VAL A 42 -19.76 9.01 20.74
N ALA A 43 -20.50 9.99 21.24
CA ALA A 43 -20.26 11.39 20.95
C ALA A 43 -18.86 11.74 21.48
N THR A 44 -17.92 11.97 20.56
CA THR A 44 -16.58 12.44 20.87
C THR A 44 -16.50 13.93 20.59
N ASP A 45 -15.86 14.68 21.49
CA ASP A 45 -15.61 16.11 21.26
C ASP A 45 -14.65 16.31 20.06
N PRO A 46 -14.82 17.38 19.26
CA PRO A 46 -13.86 17.73 18.23
C PRO A 46 -12.48 18.00 18.80
N LEU A 47 -11.43 17.62 18.06
CA LEU A 47 -10.05 17.94 18.44
C LEU A 47 -9.85 19.45 18.55
N THR A 48 -9.21 19.87 19.64
CA THR A 48 -8.77 21.24 19.88
C THR A 48 -7.35 21.44 19.36
N LYS A 49 -6.89 22.70 19.32
CA LYS A 49 -5.49 23.02 19.03
C LYS A 49 -4.55 22.36 20.05
N GLU A 50 -4.97 22.35 21.30
CA GLU A 50 -4.23 21.80 22.43
C GLU A 50 -4.03 20.29 22.27
N ASP A 51 -5.02 19.57 21.73
CA ASP A 51 -4.89 18.15 21.42
C ASP A 51 -3.84 17.90 20.32
N LEU A 52 -3.82 18.73 19.28
CA LEU A 52 -2.81 18.62 18.20
C LEU A 52 -1.40 18.91 18.72
N VAL A 53 -1.24 19.91 19.58
CA VAL A 53 0.03 20.20 20.25
C VAL A 53 0.42 19.04 21.18
N GLY A 54 -0.53 18.52 21.95
CA GLY A 54 -0.35 17.39 22.85
C GLY A 54 0.09 16.13 22.12
N TYR A 55 -0.49 15.84 20.95
CA TYR A 55 -0.10 14.72 20.09
C TYR A 55 1.38 14.81 19.70
N LEU A 56 1.86 15.97 19.24
CA LEU A 56 3.28 16.17 18.91
C LEU A 56 4.17 16.05 20.15
N ALA A 57 3.77 16.66 21.27
CA ALA A 57 4.50 16.62 22.53
C ALA A 57 4.62 15.19 23.10
N SER A 58 3.65 14.30 22.84
CA SER A 58 3.70 12.88 23.21
C SER A 58 4.86 12.12 22.53
N GLY A 59 5.44 12.69 21.46
CA GLY A 59 6.63 12.17 20.79
C GLY A 59 7.91 12.28 21.61
N CYS A 60 7.99 13.21 22.57
CA CYS A 60 9.17 13.46 23.40
C CYS A 60 9.61 12.21 24.16
N LYS A 61 10.90 11.88 24.08
CA LYS A 61 11.51 10.68 24.70
C LYS A 61 12.78 11.07 25.44
N PRO A 62 13.05 10.46 26.61
CA PRO A 62 14.32 10.65 27.29
C PRO A 62 15.45 9.99 26.47
N LYS A 63 16.69 10.41 26.72
CA LYS A 63 17.85 10.08 25.85
C LYS A 63 18.06 8.58 25.67
N GLU A 64 17.85 7.80 26.71
CA GLU A 64 17.93 6.32 26.72
C GLU A 64 16.94 5.65 25.74
N ASN A 65 15.87 6.34 25.38
CA ASN A 65 14.84 5.87 24.45
C ASN A 65 15.00 6.47 23.04
N TRP A 66 16.05 7.23 22.78
CA TRP A 66 16.34 7.73 21.43
C TRP A 66 16.75 6.59 20.50
N ARG A 67 16.29 6.66 19.25
CA ARG A 67 16.53 5.65 18.22
C ARG A 67 16.79 6.35 16.88
N ILE A 68 17.34 5.59 15.94
CA ILE A 68 17.68 6.00 14.58
C ILE A 68 16.82 5.17 13.63
N GLY A 69 15.88 5.82 12.95
CA GLY A 69 15.21 5.25 11.77
C GLY A 69 15.89 5.79 10.53
N ALA A 70 16.13 4.93 9.54
CA ALA A 70 16.71 5.33 8.26
C ALA A 70 15.79 4.92 7.13
N GLU A 71 15.57 5.84 6.21
CA GLU A 71 14.79 5.60 5.00
C GLU A 71 15.67 5.86 3.78
N HIS A 72 15.46 5.09 2.72
CA HIS A 72 16.12 5.35 1.45
C HIS A 72 15.28 4.87 0.29
N GLU A 73 15.36 5.63 -0.80
CA GLU A 73 14.74 5.31 -2.07
C GLU A 73 15.80 4.86 -3.10
N LYS A 74 15.34 4.13 -4.10
CA LYS A 74 16.17 3.69 -5.23
C LYS A 74 15.31 3.52 -6.47
N PHE A 75 15.89 3.81 -7.62
CA PHE A 75 15.24 3.65 -8.92
C PHE A 75 15.45 2.23 -9.43
N GLY A 76 14.37 1.49 -9.63
CA GLY A 76 14.40 0.20 -10.32
C GLY A 76 14.33 0.39 -11.84
N PHE A 77 15.12 -0.37 -12.58
CA PHE A 77 15.15 -0.30 -14.05
C PHE A 77 15.47 -1.65 -14.69
N GLU A 78 15.02 -1.86 -15.92
CA GLU A 78 15.37 -3.04 -16.70
C GLU A 78 16.82 -2.98 -17.18
N LEU A 79 17.61 -4.03 -16.96
CA LEU A 79 19.03 -4.04 -17.34
C LEU A 79 19.25 -3.96 -18.86
N LYS A 80 18.31 -4.44 -19.66
CA LYS A 80 18.44 -4.48 -21.13
C LYS A 80 18.09 -3.15 -21.80
N THR A 81 17.08 -2.46 -21.29
CA THR A 81 16.47 -1.27 -21.94
C THR A 81 16.76 0.02 -21.19
N LEU A 82 17.13 -0.08 -19.90
CA LEU A 82 17.26 1.03 -18.97
C LEU A 82 15.95 1.79 -18.71
N MET A 83 14.80 1.18 -19.04
CA MET A 83 13.49 1.74 -18.74
C MET A 83 13.14 1.53 -17.26
N PRO A 84 12.35 2.42 -16.64
CA PRO A 84 11.92 2.27 -15.26
C PRO A 84 11.05 1.02 -15.12
N MET A 85 11.07 0.41 -13.94
CA MET A 85 10.15 -0.70 -13.65
C MET A 85 8.69 -0.25 -13.78
N THR A 86 7.90 -1.01 -14.53
CA THR A 86 6.44 -0.88 -14.54
C THR A 86 5.83 -1.32 -13.20
N TYR A 87 4.59 -0.91 -12.93
CA TYR A 87 3.87 -1.40 -11.74
C TYR A 87 3.78 -2.93 -11.70
N GLY A 88 3.52 -3.60 -12.83
CA GLY A 88 3.46 -5.07 -12.88
C GLY A 88 4.76 -5.72 -12.41
N GLN A 89 5.91 -5.23 -12.88
CA GLN A 89 7.22 -5.70 -12.43
C GLN A 89 7.48 -5.41 -10.94
N ILE A 90 6.99 -4.28 -10.43
CA ILE A 90 7.10 -3.96 -9.00
C ILE A 90 6.23 -4.90 -8.18
N ALA A 91 5.00 -5.18 -8.62
CA ALA A 91 4.09 -6.12 -7.96
C ALA A 91 4.68 -7.53 -7.91
N ASP A 92 5.24 -8.02 -9.03
CA ASP A 92 5.94 -9.30 -9.08
C ASP A 92 7.12 -9.35 -8.09
N LEU A 93 7.92 -8.27 -8.02
CA LEU A 93 9.02 -8.16 -7.08
C LEU A 93 8.54 -8.19 -5.62
N LEU A 94 7.49 -7.43 -5.29
CA LEU A 94 6.93 -7.39 -3.93
C LEU A 94 6.37 -8.76 -3.51
N ASN A 95 5.59 -9.41 -4.37
CA ASN A 95 5.06 -10.75 -4.09
C ASN A 95 6.19 -11.76 -3.87
N ALA A 96 7.23 -11.75 -4.72
CA ALA A 96 8.36 -12.64 -4.56
C ALA A 96 9.20 -12.38 -3.28
N ILE A 97 9.33 -11.12 -2.85
CA ILE A 97 9.97 -10.78 -1.56
C ILE A 97 9.10 -11.26 -0.40
N SER A 98 7.79 -11.04 -0.47
CA SER A 98 6.79 -11.49 0.49
C SER A 98 6.90 -13.00 0.73
N GLU A 99 6.82 -13.78 -0.35
CA GLU A 99 6.87 -15.25 -0.30
C GLU A 99 8.22 -15.80 0.14
N ARG A 100 9.34 -15.19 -0.30
CA ARG A 100 10.69 -15.74 -0.05
C ARG A 100 11.26 -15.34 1.30
N PHE A 101 10.89 -14.17 1.82
CA PHE A 101 11.50 -13.57 3.01
C PHE A 101 10.49 -13.27 4.11
N ASP A 102 9.28 -13.82 4.02
CA ASP A 102 8.22 -13.73 5.03
C ASP A 102 7.88 -12.27 5.40
N TRP A 103 7.58 -11.45 4.38
CA TRP A 103 7.01 -10.12 4.60
C TRP A 103 5.48 -10.18 4.50
N GLU A 104 4.80 -9.29 5.22
CA GLU A 104 3.35 -9.14 5.14
C GLU A 104 2.99 -8.15 4.02
N ASP A 105 2.00 -8.49 3.19
CA ASP A 105 1.56 -7.64 2.09
C ASP A 105 0.81 -6.40 2.58
N ILE A 106 1.12 -5.24 1.99
CA ILE A 106 0.35 -4.01 2.15
C ILE A 106 -0.42 -3.77 0.85
N MET A 107 -1.76 -3.82 0.95
CA MET A 107 -2.67 -3.70 -0.19
C MET A 107 -3.39 -2.35 -0.21
N GLU A 108 -3.63 -1.81 -1.41
CA GLU A 108 -4.59 -0.73 -1.66
C GLU A 108 -5.58 -1.20 -2.72
N GLY A 109 -6.79 -1.56 -2.29
CA GLY A 109 -7.71 -2.33 -3.13
C GLY A 109 -7.10 -3.68 -3.48
N ASP A 110 -7.08 -4.01 -4.78
CA ASP A 110 -6.51 -5.27 -5.29
C ASP A 110 -5.00 -5.17 -5.60
N ASN A 111 -4.38 -4.01 -5.39
CA ASN A 111 -3.00 -3.74 -5.73
C ASN A 111 -2.08 -3.90 -4.51
N ILE A 112 -1.04 -4.72 -4.62
CA ILE A 112 0.07 -4.69 -3.65
C ILE A 112 0.87 -3.41 -3.85
N ILE A 113 1.06 -2.65 -2.78
CA ILE A 113 1.70 -1.32 -2.81
C ILE A 113 2.88 -1.17 -1.83
N GLY A 114 3.22 -2.25 -1.13
CA GLY A 114 4.29 -2.28 -0.15
C GLY A 114 4.30 -3.59 0.61
N LEU A 115 5.25 -3.69 1.53
CA LEU A 115 5.42 -4.84 2.42
C LEU A 115 5.73 -4.36 3.84
N LYS A 116 5.46 -5.20 4.83
CA LYS A 116 5.81 -4.95 6.24
C LYS A 116 6.48 -6.16 6.87
N GLN A 117 7.52 -5.93 7.66
CA GLN A 117 8.12 -6.97 8.49
C GLN A 117 8.54 -6.38 9.83
N GLY A 118 7.82 -6.73 10.89
CA GLY A 118 8.02 -6.15 12.21
C GLY A 118 7.85 -4.63 12.20
N LYS A 119 8.95 -3.90 12.40
CA LYS A 119 8.98 -2.42 12.40
C LYS A 119 9.55 -1.82 11.10
N GLN A 120 9.86 -2.65 10.11
CA GLN A 120 10.29 -2.21 8.79
C GLN A 120 9.11 -2.21 7.83
N SER A 121 9.18 -1.37 6.82
CA SER A 121 8.27 -1.43 5.69
C SER A 121 8.97 -1.11 4.37
N ILE A 122 8.51 -1.74 3.30
CA ILE A 122 8.83 -1.41 1.94
C ILE A 122 7.65 -0.63 1.37
N SER A 123 7.94 0.51 0.76
CA SER A 123 6.93 1.40 0.23
C SER A 123 7.27 1.81 -1.20
N LEU A 124 6.26 2.25 -1.94
CA LEU A 124 6.41 2.77 -3.29
C LEU A 124 6.07 4.25 -3.31
N GLU A 125 6.97 5.05 -3.88
CA GLU A 125 6.78 6.46 -4.20
C GLU A 125 6.04 6.67 -5.53
N PRO A 126 5.58 7.90 -5.88
CA PRO A 126 4.70 8.11 -7.03
C PRO A 126 5.21 7.54 -8.35
N GLY A 127 6.52 7.60 -8.57
CA GLY A 127 7.20 7.15 -9.79
C GLY A 127 7.69 5.70 -9.74
N GLY A 128 7.32 4.93 -8.70
CA GLY A 128 7.79 3.56 -8.50
C GLY A 128 9.19 3.47 -7.89
N GLN A 129 9.71 4.55 -7.30
CA GLN A 129 10.91 4.46 -6.47
C GLN A 129 10.63 3.51 -5.30
N PHE A 130 11.56 2.58 -5.08
CA PHE A 130 11.36 1.46 -4.18
C PHE A 130 12.05 1.73 -2.84
N GLU A 131 11.25 2.09 -1.85
CA GLU A 131 11.70 2.60 -0.57
C GLU A 131 11.85 1.49 0.47
N LEU A 132 12.82 1.65 1.38
CA LEU A 132 12.80 1.03 2.69
C LEU A 132 12.57 2.12 3.74
N SER A 133 11.60 1.93 4.61
CA SER A 133 11.53 2.60 5.91
C SER A 133 11.97 1.60 6.99
N GLY A 134 13.15 1.85 7.56
CA GLY A 134 13.81 0.97 8.52
C GLY A 134 13.23 1.05 9.94
N ALA A 135 13.59 0.08 10.77
CA ALA A 135 13.16 0.06 12.16
C ALA A 135 13.85 1.19 12.98
N PRO A 136 13.26 1.62 14.12
CA PRO A 136 13.94 2.49 15.06
C PRO A 136 15.02 1.72 15.83
N LEU A 137 16.28 1.89 15.42
CA LEU A 137 17.44 1.14 15.92
C LEU A 137 18.29 1.96 16.90
N GLU A 138 19.16 1.29 17.66
CA GLU A 138 19.98 1.93 18.70
C GLU A 138 21.32 2.44 18.16
N THR A 139 21.88 1.76 17.15
CA THR A 139 23.21 2.07 16.62
C THR A 139 23.24 2.10 15.10
N LEU A 140 24.18 2.88 14.54
CA LEU A 140 24.43 2.93 13.09
C LEU A 140 24.91 1.58 12.52
N HIS A 141 25.52 0.72 13.33
CA HIS A 141 25.91 -0.63 12.91
C HIS A 141 24.68 -1.50 12.63
N GLN A 142 23.65 -1.39 13.46
CA GLN A 142 22.36 -2.05 13.21
C GLN A 142 21.71 -1.49 11.96
N THR A 143 21.69 -0.15 11.78
CA THR A 143 21.16 0.47 10.56
C THR A 143 21.88 -0.02 9.30
N CYS A 144 23.21 -0.11 9.34
CA CYS A 144 23.99 -0.64 8.22
C CYS A 144 23.64 -2.12 7.94
N ALA A 145 23.49 -2.94 8.98
CA ALA A 145 23.07 -4.34 8.82
C ALA A 145 21.67 -4.45 8.20
N GLU A 146 20.73 -3.61 8.63
CA GLU A 146 19.35 -3.56 8.10
C GLU A 146 19.34 -3.17 6.61
N VAL A 147 20.03 -2.09 6.24
CA VAL A 147 20.15 -1.66 4.84
C VAL A 147 20.76 -2.76 3.97
N ASN A 148 21.81 -3.44 4.45
CA ASN A 148 22.43 -4.53 3.69
C ASN A 148 21.51 -5.75 3.56
N SER A 149 20.72 -6.08 4.59
CA SER A 149 19.73 -7.16 4.51
C SER A 149 18.68 -6.86 3.44
N HIS A 150 18.13 -5.65 3.43
CA HIS A 150 17.18 -5.21 2.40
C HIS A 150 17.76 -5.29 1.00
N ILE A 151 18.97 -4.73 0.80
CA ILE A 151 19.65 -4.77 -0.51
C ILE A 151 19.86 -6.22 -0.96
N TYR A 152 20.26 -7.11 -0.05
CA TYR A 152 20.43 -8.53 -0.37
C TYR A 152 19.12 -9.18 -0.84
N GLN A 153 18.03 -8.98 -0.09
CA GLN A 153 16.72 -9.56 -0.41
C GLN A 153 16.20 -9.05 -1.76
N VAL A 154 16.24 -7.74 -1.98
CA VAL A 154 15.80 -7.13 -3.24
C VAL A 154 16.64 -7.64 -4.41
N LYS A 155 17.97 -7.68 -4.29
CA LYS A 155 18.85 -8.17 -5.35
C LYS A 155 18.62 -9.63 -5.69
N ALA A 156 18.41 -10.48 -4.69
CA ALA A 156 18.20 -11.91 -4.88
C ALA A 156 17.02 -12.20 -5.82
N ILE A 157 15.95 -11.39 -5.76
CA ILE A 157 14.82 -11.50 -6.68
C ILE A 157 15.05 -10.72 -7.97
N ALA A 158 15.50 -9.47 -7.87
CA ALA A 158 15.60 -8.55 -9.01
C ALA A 158 16.54 -9.06 -10.10
N GLU A 159 17.62 -9.75 -9.73
CA GLU A 159 18.55 -10.37 -10.69
C GLU A 159 17.87 -11.45 -11.55
N GLU A 160 16.97 -12.25 -10.96
CA GLU A 160 16.17 -13.27 -11.67
C GLU A 160 15.20 -12.62 -12.67
N MET A 161 14.74 -11.39 -12.38
CA MET A 161 13.83 -10.61 -13.22
C MET A 161 14.55 -9.75 -14.28
N GLY A 162 15.89 -9.69 -14.25
CA GLY A 162 16.65 -8.78 -15.11
C GLY A 162 16.49 -7.30 -14.75
N ILE A 163 16.24 -7.01 -13.47
CA ILE A 163 16.07 -5.67 -12.92
C ILE A 163 17.33 -5.24 -12.15
N GLY A 164 17.76 -4.00 -12.37
CA GLY A 164 18.78 -3.31 -11.59
C GLY A 164 18.18 -2.22 -10.70
N PHE A 165 18.93 -1.82 -9.68
CA PHE A 165 18.60 -0.67 -8.83
C PHE A 165 19.76 0.32 -8.78
N ILE A 166 19.44 1.62 -8.73
CA ILE A 166 20.41 2.69 -8.57
C ILE A 166 19.96 3.70 -7.51
N GLY A 167 20.87 4.02 -6.57
CA GLY A 167 20.67 5.02 -5.52
C GLY A 167 21.30 6.35 -5.90
N ILE A 168 20.51 7.24 -6.50
CA ILE A 168 20.90 8.60 -6.91
C ILE A 168 19.74 9.55 -6.62
N GLY A 169 20.00 10.85 -6.49
CA GLY A 169 18.97 11.83 -6.10
C GLY A 169 17.97 12.20 -7.19
N PHE A 170 18.24 11.89 -8.47
CA PHE A 170 17.36 12.24 -9.59
C PHE A 170 17.52 11.25 -10.75
N GLN A 171 16.44 10.97 -11.48
CA GLN A 171 16.45 10.12 -12.68
C GLN A 171 17.23 10.81 -13.82
N PRO A 172 18.39 10.27 -14.25
CA PRO A 172 19.32 11.00 -15.11
C PRO A 172 19.01 10.93 -16.60
N LYS A 173 18.09 10.05 -17.04
CA LYS A 173 17.96 9.66 -18.46
C LYS A 173 16.63 10.04 -19.11
N LEU A 174 15.54 10.00 -18.34
CA LEU A 174 14.18 9.96 -18.90
C LEU A 174 13.38 11.22 -18.59
N GLU A 175 12.36 11.48 -19.40
CA GLU A 175 11.44 12.57 -19.16
C GLU A 175 10.36 12.16 -18.16
N ARG A 176 9.66 13.15 -17.59
CA ARG A 176 8.58 12.92 -16.63
C ARG A 176 7.48 12.00 -17.19
N ASN A 177 7.18 12.11 -18.48
CA ASN A 177 6.11 11.33 -19.12
C ASN A 177 6.49 9.86 -19.31
N ASP A 178 7.77 9.51 -19.20
CA ASP A 178 8.26 8.14 -19.29
C ASP A 178 8.20 7.40 -17.94
N ILE A 179 7.91 8.12 -16.85
CA ILE A 179 7.90 7.56 -15.49
C ILE A 179 6.52 6.95 -15.22
N PRO A 180 6.44 5.67 -14.84
CA PRO A 180 5.19 5.03 -14.48
C PRO A 180 4.61 5.65 -13.21
N ILE A 181 3.30 5.51 -13.04
CA ILE A 181 2.60 6.08 -11.89
C ILE A 181 2.03 4.94 -11.06
N MET A 182 2.39 4.90 -9.78
CA MET A 182 1.93 3.84 -8.88
C MET A 182 0.43 3.99 -8.56
N PRO A 183 -0.31 2.88 -8.45
CA PRO A 183 -1.76 2.88 -8.28
C PRO A 183 -2.17 3.18 -6.82
N LYS A 184 -1.82 4.37 -6.33
CA LYS A 184 -2.16 4.85 -4.98
C LYS A 184 -2.99 6.13 -5.10
N GLY A 185 -4.20 6.13 -4.54
CA GLY A 185 -5.17 7.22 -4.66
C GLY A 185 -4.62 8.56 -4.17
N ARG A 186 -3.76 8.55 -3.14
CA ARG A 186 -3.08 9.77 -2.66
C ARG A 186 -2.27 10.47 -3.75
N TYR A 187 -1.64 9.71 -4.64
CA TYR A 187 -0.81 10.26 -5.71
C TYR A 187 -1.62 10.87 -6.84
N GLU A 188 -2.82 10.37 -7.10
CA GLU A 188 -3.74 11.00 -8.04
C GLU A 188 -4.15 12.40 -7.55
N ILE A 189 -4.54 12.51 -6.28
CA ILE A 189 -4.90 13.80 -5.65
C ILE A 189 -3.72 14.78 -5.74
N MET A 190 -2.52 14.35 -5.31
CA MET A 190 -1.32 15.19 -5.35
C MET A 190 -0.96 15.63 -6.76
N ARG A 191 -1.02 14.72 -7.74
CA ARG A 191 -0.70 15.02 -9.13
C ARG A 191 -1.67 16.05 -9.72
N ASN A 192 -2.96 15.88 -9.48
CA ASN A 192 -3.98 16.81 -9.97
C ASN A 192 -3.80 18.20 -9.34
N TYR A 193 -3.47 18.27 -8.05
CA TYR A 193 -3.19 19.53 -7.37
C TYR A 193 -1.91 20.22 -7.89
N LEU A 194 -0.80 19.49 -7.97
CA LEU A 194 0.51 20.05 -8.33
C LEU A 194 0.62 20.43 -9.82
N ILE A 195 -0.15 19.79 -10.70
CA ILE A 195 -0.22 20.18 -12.12
C ILE A 195 -1.03 21.48 -12.30
N LEU A 196 -2.02 21.75 -11.44
CA LEU A 196 -2.84 22.97 -11.47
C LEU A 196 -2.13 24.21 -10.91
N ALA A 197 -0.96 24.05 -10.26
CA ALA A 197 -0.16 25.15 -9.73
C ALA A 197 0.73 25.82 -10.81
N ARG A 198 0.20 25.98 -12.03
CA ARG A 198 0.84 26.70 -13.15
C ARG A 198 0.19 28.04 -13.40
#